data_AF-A0A7W6E6U8-F1
#
_entry.id   AF-A0A7W6E6U8-F1
#
_cell.length_a   1.000
_cell.length_b   1.000
_cell.length_c   1.000
_cell.angle_alpha   90.00
_cell.angle_beta   90.00
_cell.angle_gamma   90.00
#
_symmetry.space_group_name_H-M   'P 1'
#
loop_
_entity.id
_entity.type
_entity.pdbx_description
1 polymer ?
#
loop_
_entity_poly.entity_id
_entity_poly.type
_entity_poly.pdbx_seq_one_letter_code
_entity_poly.pdbx_strand_id
1 'polypeptide(L)'
;MNNLAQMQVDAAARLARASCEAAALSEIGQFGERLSELGIAFEVLPINADRIEISVVIGGFGDERVQAAVMPQFKSRAAAQGVVAPAVVVEQPVQPTEPEKAAGPEKPAKAKPMKAKSAKKAFITGPWSEGDRDLARKMIVDGFSNGEIAKKLGRHAGACNFMLKELRELVAGDRPVAPKPVVKSSVAAASIKAPVEVTDRPAAKQLPARIAAEVKAPVAATLAERPYAERVIISHLDAVGYAGDWNAERDLELVEEICRGSNLAVVATELQIGFAAAQDRWRLLNSNVGDLQHQKRLVAILKERANA
;
A
#
# COMPACT_ATOMS: atom_id res chain seq x y z
N MET A 1 60.41 1.79 15.34
CA MET A 1 59.70 0.55 15.72
C MET A 1 58.16 0.69 15.73
N ASN A 2 57.56 1.85 15.43
CA ASN A 2 56.10 2.04 15.53
C ASN A 2 55.26 1.50 14.34
N ASN A 3 55.85 1.27 13.16
CA ASN A 3 55.08 0.86 11.97
C ASN A 3 54.53 -0.57 12.04
N LEU A 4 55.22 -1.49 12.74
CA LEU A 4 54.76 -2.88 12.84
C LEU A 4 53.53 -3.00 13.75
N ALA A 5 53.53 -2.28 14.88
CA ALA A 5 52.39 -2.24 15.79
C ALA A 5 51.15 -1.61 15.14
N GLN A 6 51.33 -0.50 14.40
CA GLN A 6 50.23 0.14 13.68
C GLN A 6 49.62 -0.79 12.61
N MET A 7 50.47 -1.49 11.84
CA MET A 7 50.01 -2.43 10.82
C MET A 7 49.24 -3.61 11.42
N GLN A 8 49.61 -4.08 12.61
CA GLN A 8 48.88 -5.13 13.33
C GLN A 8 47.52 -4.66 13.83
N VAL A 9 47.41 -3.42 14.32
CA VAL A 9 46.13 -2.81 14.74
C VAL A 9 45.19 -2.64 13.54
N ASP A 10 45.69 -2.15 12.41
CA ASP A 10 44.90 -1.97 11.19
C ASP A 10 44.42 -3.31 10.61
N ALA A 11 45.27 -4.35 10.66
CA ALA A 11 44.91 -5.70 10.23
C ALA A 11 43.83 -6.32 11.14
N ALA A 12 43.94 -6.15 12.47
CA ALA A 12 42.93 -6.60 13.41
C ALA A 12 41.59 -5.87 13.22
N ALA A 13 41.62 -4.56 12.96
CA ALA A 13 40.42 -3.78 12.67
C ALA A 13 39.73 -4.21 11.37
N ARG A 14 40.50 -4.57 10.33
CA ARG A 14 39.96 -5.13 9.07
C ARG A 14 39.31 -6.49 9.27
N LEU A 15 39.95 -7.38 10.03
CA LEU A 15 39.39 -8.70 10.35
C LEU A 15 38.11 -8.58 11.19
N ALA A 16 38.07 -7.66 12.15
CA ALA A 16 36.87 -7.41 12.94
C ALA A 16 35.70 -6.87 12.09
N ARG A 17 35.96 -5.95 11.14
CA ARG A 17 34.94 -5.48 10.19
C ARG A 17 34.43 -6.60 9.29
N ALA A 18 35.33 -7.37 8.70
CA ALA A 18 34.96 -8.51 7.85
C ALA A 18 34.13 -9.56 8.62
N SER A 19 34.46 -9.82 9.88
CA SER A 19 33.69 -10.71 10.74
C SER A 19 32.29 -10.16 11.07
N CYS A 20 32.16 -8.85 11.29
CA CYS A 20 30.86 -8.20 11.50
C CYS A 20 30.01 -8.21 10.22
N GLU A 21 30.61 -7.96 9.06
CA GLU A 21 29.93 -8.03 7.76
C GLU A 21 29.41 -9.45 7.47
N ALA A 22 30.23 -10.48 7.71
CA ALA A 22 29.82 -11.87 7.54
C ALA A 22 28.65 -12.26 8.47
N ALA A 23 28.67 -11.79 9.72
CA ALA A 23 27.57 -12.02 10.66
C ALA A 23 26.28 -11.30 10.23
N ALA A 24 26.40 -10.04 9.77
CA ALA A 24 25.26 -9.29 9.26
C ALA A 24 24.65 -9.97 8.03
N LEU A 25 25.47 -10.40 7.07
CA LEU A 25 25.01 -11.12 5.88
C LEU A 25 24.35 -12.45 6.22
N SER A 26 24.85 -13.18 7.23
CA SER A 26 24.21 -14.40 7.71
C SER A 26 22.83 -14.13 8.34
N GLU A 27 22.67 -13.06 9.12
CA GLU A 27 21.38 -12.68 9.70
C GLU A 27 20.39 -12.24 8.61
N ILE A 28 20.86 -11.50 7.60
CA ILE A 28 20.05 -11.10 6.43
C ILE A 28 19.59 -12.32 5.65
N GLY A 29 20.46 -13.32 5.46
CA GLY A 29 20.11 -14.60 4.84
C GLY A 29 19.00 -15.34 5.59
N GLN A 30 19.15 -15.49 6.91
CA GLN A 30 18.13 -16.13 7.76
C GLN A 30 16.79 -15.36 7.76
N PHE A 31 16.84 -14.04 7.70
CA PHE A 31 15.64 -13.21 7.59
C PHE A 31 14.95 -13.41 6.22
N GLY A 32 15.73 -13.45 5.14
CA GLY A 32 15.22 -13.71 3.80
C GLY A 32 14.60 -15.10 3.63
N GLU A 33 15.19 -16.14 4.22
CA GLU A 33 14.62 -17.49 4.23
C GLU A 33 13.25 -17.52 4.92
N ARG A 34 13.12 -16.87 6.09
CA ARG A 34 11.83 -16.79 6.80
C ARG A 34 10.77 -16.01 6.03
N LEU A 35 11.14 -14.90 5.37
CA LEU A 35 10.21 -14.18 4.50
C LEU A 35 9.75 -15.05 3.33
N SER A 36 10.66 -15.85 2.76
CA SER A 36 10.36 -16.80 1.69
C SER A 36 9.43 -17.94 2.15
N GLU A 37 9.65 -18.49 3.36
CA GLU A 37 8.77 -19.50 3.97
C GLU A 37 7.34 -18.97 4.18
N LEU A 38 7.20 -17.68 4.45
CA LEU A 38 5.91 -17.00 4.59
C LEU A 38 5.29 -16.61 3.24
N GLY A 39 5.94 -16.90 2.12
CA GLY A 39 5.48 -16.54 0.78
C GLY A 39 5.51 -15.03 0.52
N ILE A 40 6.33 -14.28 1.26
CA ILE A 40 6.43 -12.83 1.14
C ILE A 40 7.53 -12.48 0.14
N ALA A 41 7.17 -11.72 -0.90
CA ALA A 41 8.14 -11.17 -1.82
C ALA A 41 8.92 -10.02 -1.17
N PHE A 42 10.25 -10.05 -1.24
CA PHE A 42 11.12 -8.99 -0.76
C PHE A 42 12.27 -8.75 -1.75
N GLU A 43 12.81 -7.54 -1.71
CA GLU A 43 13.95 -7.11 -2.51
C GLU A 43 15.00 -6.50 -1.57
N VAL A 44 16.25 -6.93 -1.70
CA VAL A 44 17.38 -6.38 -0.92
C VAL A 44 18.17 -5.45 -1.82
N LEU A 45 18.15 -4.16 -1.50
CA LEU A 45 18.83 -3.10 -2.23
C LEU A 45 20.06 -2.64 -1.42
N PRO A 46 21.29 -2.80 -1.91
CA PRO A 46 22.45 -2.21 -1.27
C PRO A 46 22.43 -0.68 -1.46
N ILE A 47 22.38 0.08 -0.37
CA ILE A 47 22.46 1.55 -0.44
C ILE A 47 23.94 1.98 -0.47
N ASN A 48 24.76 1.41 0.39
CA ASN A 48 26.22 1.62 0.43
C ASN A 48 26.91 0.47 1.18
N ALA A 49 28.23 0.54 1.36
CA ALA A 49 29.04 -0.53 1.95
C ALA A 49 28.56 -0.97 3.35
N ASP A 50 27.95 -0.07 4.13
CA ASP A 50 27.55 -0.31 5.51
C ASP A 50 26.03 -0.35 5.71
N ARG A 51 25.25 -0.21 4.63
CA ARG A 51 23.78 -0.11 4.71
C ARG A 51 23.09 -0.81 3.55
N ILE A 52 22.20 -1.72 3.91
CA ILE A 52 21.24 -2.33 3.00
C ILE A 52 19.82 -1.86 3.34
N GLU A 53 18.95 -1.81 2.35
CA GLU A 53 17.52 -1.61 2.50
C GLU A 53 16.79 -2.86 2.03
N ILE A 54 15.91 -3.38 2.86
CA ILE A 54 15.08 -4.55 2.52
C ILE A 54 13.67 -4.00 2.26
N SER A 55 13.28 -3.94 1.00
CA SER A 55 11.93 -3.58 0.58
C SER A 55 11.06 -4.82 0.61
N VAL A 56 10.03 -4.83 1.44
CA VAL A 56 9.09 -5.95 1.55
C VAL A 56 7.81 -5.56 0.83
N VAL A 57 7.47 -6.26 -0.25
CA VAL A 57 6.26 -6.00 -1.03
C VAL A 57 5.10 -6.72 -0.35
N ILE A 58 4.38 -6.00 0.51
CA ILE A 58 3.15 -6.50 1.12
C ILE A 58 2.01 -6.36 0.10
N GLY A 59 1.98 -7.28 -0.87
CA GLY A 59 0.91 -7.37 -1.85
C GLY A 59 -0.38 -7.86 -1.21
N GLY A 60 -1.32 -6.95 -0.95
CA GLY A 60 -2.66 -7.29 -0.48
C GLY A 60 -2.87 -7.05 1.02
N PHE A 61 -3.91 -6.29 1.33
CA PHE A 61 -4.38 -5.85 2.65
C PHE A 61 -4.24 -6.86 3.80
N GLY A 62 -3.74 -6.36 4.95
CA GLY A 62 -4.36 -6.63 6.25
C GLY A 62 -4.09 -7.98 6.92
N ASP A 63 -3.08 -8.74 6.50
CA ASP A 63 -2.71 -9.95 7.25
C ASP A 63 -1.91 -9.57 8.52
N GLU A 64 -2.62 -9.51 9.64
CA GLU A 64 -2.10 -9.24 10.98
C GLU A 64 -0.95 -10.21 11.36
N ARG A 65 -0.88 -11.38 10.72
CA ARG A 65 0.23 -12.35 10.88
C ARG A 65 1.55 -11.82 10.32
N VAL A 66 1.50 -11.14 9.17
CA VAL A 66 2.69 -10.53 8.55
C VAL A 66 3.20 -9.38 9.42
N GLN A 67 2.28 -8.55 9.93
CA GLN A 67 2.66 -7.43 10.81
C GLN A 67 3.20 -7.92 12.16
N ALA A 68 2.60 -8.96 12.75
CA ALA A 68 3.05 -9.57 14.00
C ALA A 68 4.37 -10.37 13.85
N ALA A 69 4.68 -10.91 12.68
CA ALA A 69 5.95 -11.57 12.41
C ALA A 69 7.10 -10.57 12.18
N VAL A 70 6.81 -9.42 11.56
CA VAL A 70 7.83 -8.42 11.18
C VAL A 70 8.16 -7.43 12.31
N MET A 71 7.18 -7.02 13.14
CA MET A 71 7.37 -5.92 14.12
C MET A 71 8.07 -6.25 15.46
N PRO A 72 8.03 -7.46 16.05
CA PRO A 72 8.59 -7.68 17.39
C PRO A 72 10.13 -7.62 17.47
N GLN A 73 10.84 -7.89 16.36
CA GLN A 73 12.29 -8.10 16.36
C GLN A 73 13.11 -6.80 16.32
N PHE A 74 12.53 -5.68 15.86
CA PHE A 74 13.26 -4.40 15.81
C PHE A 74 13.34 -3.69 17.16
N LYS A 75 12.45 -3.99 18.10
CA LYS A 75 12.42 -3.33 19.42
C LYS A 75 13.38 -3.95 20.44
N SER A 76 13.88 -5.17 20.24
CA SER A 76 14.64 -5.90 21.25
C SER A 76 16.16 -5.73 21.19
N ARG A 77 16.75 -5.31 20.06
CA ARG A 77 18.23 -5.22 19.94
C ARG A 77 18.81 -3.83 20.25
N ALA A 78 18.02 -2.75 20.14
CA ALA A 78 18.45 -1.42 20.55
C ALA A 78 18.76 -1.32 22.06
N ALA A 79 18.26 -2.26 22.87
CA ALA A 79 18.50 -2.30 24.31
C ALA A 79 19.73 -3.15 24.73
N ALA A 80 20.33 -3.93 23.82
CA ALA A 80 21.38 -4.89 24.18
C ALA A 80 22.81 -4.44 23.80
N GLN A 81 22.97 -3.36 23.03
CA GLN A 81 24.27 -2.76 22.77
C GLN A 81 24.51 -1.59 23.72
N GLY A 82 24.95 -1.92 24.94
CA GLY A 82 25.53 -0.97 25.88
C GLY A 82 26.84 -0.42 25.32
N VAL A 83 26.76 0.67 24.54
CA VAL A 83 27.90 1.53 24.28
C VAL A 83 28.23 2.23 25.60
N VAL A 84 29.32 1.78 26.24
CA VAL A 84 29.88 2.45 27.43
C VAL A 84 30.46 3.78 26.98
N ALA A 85 29.67 4.85 27.12
CA ALA A 85 30.15 6.22 27.01
C ALA A 85 30.85 6.61 28.33
N PRO A 86 32.00 7.31 28.30
CA PRO A 86 32.65 7.79 29.51
C PRO A 86 31.83 8.89 30.17
N ALA A 87 31.65 8.74 31.49
CA ALA A 87 30.90 9.65 32.35
C ALA A 87 31.47 11.07 32.33
N VAL A 88 30.64 12.04 31.98
CA VAL A 88 30.83 13.46 32.31
C VAL A 88 29.75 13.82 33.32
N VAL A 89 30.18 14.00 34.56
CA VAL A 89 29.35 14.49 35.68
C VAL A 89 29.10 15.97 35.45
N VAL A 90 27.84 16.35 35.25
CA VAL A 90 27.37 17.74 35.32
C VAL A 90 26.28 17.80 36.38
N GLU A 91 26.58 18.47 37.49
CA GLU A 91 25.62 18.83 38.53
C GLU A 91 24.53 19.73 37.94
N GLN A 92 23.26 19.36 38.17
CA GLN A 92 22.11 20.19 37.87
C GLN A 92 21.48 20.64 39.20
N PRO A 93 21.32 21.94 39.46
CA PRO A 93 20.77 22.44 40.72
C PRO A 93 19.24 22.30 40.76
N VAL A 94 18.77 21.73 41.87
CA VAL A 94 17.36 21.55 42.26
C VAL A 94 16.69 22.93 42.46
N GLN A 95 15.58 23.18 41.76
CA GLN A 95 14.68 24.29 42.09
C GLN A 95 13.57 23.85 43.04
N PRO A 96 13.18 24.67 44.05
CA PRO A 96 12.16 24.32 45.02
C PRO A 96 10.74 24.60 44.50
N THR A 97 9.83 23.68 44.79
CA THR A 97 8.39 23.78 44.56
C THR A 97 7.73 24.71 45.60
N GLU A 98 7.02 25.75 45.15
CA GLU A 98 6.19 26.60 46.00
C GLU A 98 4.73 26.08 46.09
N PRO A 99 4.01 26.38 47.18
CA PRO A 99 2.81 25.68 47.58
C PRO A 99 1.50 26.21 46.99
N GLU A 100 0.60 25.24 46.87
CA GLU A 100 -0.84 25.26 46.63
C GLU A 100 -1.61 26.42 47.29
N LYS A 101 -2.34 27.21 46.48
CA LYS A 101 -3.28 28.23 46.94
C LYS A 101 -4.73 27.76 46.72
N ALA A 102 -5.41 27.52 47.83
CA ALA A 102 -6.83 27.19 47.90
C ALA A 102 -7.74 28.38 47.55
N ALA A 103 -8.77 28.11 46.75
CA ALA A 103 -10.02 28.86 46.59
C ALA A 103 -11.00 27.93 45.86
N GLY A 104 -12.29 27.75 46.14
CA GLY A 104 -13.26 28.18 47.14
C GLY A 104 -14.56 27.40 46.80
N PRO A 105 -15.59 27.35 47.65
CA PRO A 105 -16.72 26.44 47.48
C PRO A 105 -17.73 26.96 46.44
N GLU A 106 -17.85 26.27 45.28
CA GLU A 106 -18.93 26.50 44.31
C GLU A 106 -20.21 25.73 44.68
N LYS A 107 -21.35 26.40 44.47
CA LYS A 107 -22.71 25.94 44.78
C LYS A 107 -23.09 24.63 44.06
N PRO A 108 -23.84 23.72 44.70
CA PRO A 108 -24.28 22.48 44.06
C PRO A 108 -25.36 22.74 43.01
N ALA A 109 -24.99 22.60 41.74
CA ALA A 109 -25.92 22.52 40.63
C ALA A 109 -26.67 21.17 40.67
N LYS A 110 -28.01 21.20 40.59
CA LYS A 110 -28.88 20.04 40.55
C LYS A 110 -28.50 19.10 39.39
N ALA A 111 -27.90 17.95 39.73
CA ALA A 111 -27.53 16.92 38.78
C ALA A 111 -28.79 16.28 38.16
N LYS A 112 -28.89 16.32 36.83
CA LYS A 112 -29.87 15.53 36.06
C LYS A 112 -29.51 14.03 36.21
N PRO A 113 -30.49 13.13 36.33
CA PRO A 113 -30.23 11.69 36.43
C PRO A 113 -29.52 11.22 35.15
N MET A 114 -28.24 10.87 35.28
CA MET A 114 -27.47 10.25 34.21
C MET A 114 -28.05 8.86 33.95
N LYS A 115 -28.65 8.67 32.77
CA LYS A 115 -29.10 7.35 32.30
C LYS A 115 -27.90 6.39 32.37
N ALA A 116 -28.05 5.32 33.15
CA ALA A 116 -27.04 4.28 33.29
C ALA A 116 -26.63 3.80 31.89
N LYS A 117 -25.35 4.01 31.55
CA LYS A 117 -24.76 3.50 30.31
C LYS A 117 -24.81 1.98 30.40
N SER A 118 -25.63 1.35 29.58
CA SER A 118 -25.66 -0.11 29.46
C SER A 118 -24.26 -0.61 29.13
N ALA A 119 -23.79 -1.58 29.91
CA ALA A 119 -22.49 -2.20 29.70
C ALA A 119 -22.44 -2.75 28.27
N LYS A 120 -21.50 -2.23 27.46
CA LYS A 120 -21.28 -2.73 26.10
C LYS A 120 -20.82 -4.17 26.22
N LYS A 121 -21.57 -5.11 25.65
CA LYS A 121 -21.12 -6.52 25.54
C LYS A 121 -19.78 -6.52 24.79
N ALA A 122 -18.78 -7.20 25.34
CA ALA A 122 -17.51 -7.38 24.65
C ALA A 122 -17.76 -8.20 23.37
N PHE A 123 -17.31 -7.68 22.22
CA PHE A 123 -17.37 -8.40 20.96
C PHE A 123 -16.21 -9.39 20.89
N ILE A 124 -16.43 -10.54 20.25
CA ILE A 124 -15.38 -11.52 20.02
C ILE A 124 -14.42 -10.96 18.96
N THR A 125 -13.21 -10.64 19.39
CA THR A 125 -12.10 -10.19 18.54
C THR A 125 -11.05 -11.30 18.51
N GLY A 126 -11.01 -12.06 17.42
CA GLY A 126 -10.11 -13.20 17.24
C GLY A 126 -10.31 -13.88 15.89
N PRO A 127 -9.49 -14.89 15.56
CA PRO A 127 -9.63 -15.63 14.30
C PRO A 127 -11.02 -16.28 14.20
N TRP A 128 -11.50 -16.48 12.97
CA TRP A 128 -12.76 -17.16 12.70
C TRP A 128 -12.58 -18.65 12.93
N SER A 129 -13.34 -19.20 13.87
CA SER A 129 -13.40 -20.64 14.06
C SER A 129 -14.17 -21.28 12.89
N GLU A 130 -13.94 -22.58 12.65
CA GLU A 130 -14.69 -23.33 11.64
C GLU A 130 -16.19 -23.36 11.97
N GLY A 131 -16.55 -23.49 13.25
CA GLY A 131 -17.93 -23.40 13.72
C GLY A 131 -18.60 -22.06 13.43
N ASP A 132 -17.88 -20.94 13.55
CA ASP A 132 -18.41 -19.61 13.18
C ASP A 132 -18.71 -19.53 11.68
N ARG A 133 -17.83 -20.12 10.84
CA ARG A 133 -17.98 -20.13 9.38
C ARG A 133 -19.18 -20.99 8.95
N ASP A 134 -19.36 -22.16 9.54
CA ASP A 134 -20.49 -23.04 9.25
C ASP A 134 -21.82 -22.42 9.67
N LEU A 135 -21.87 -21.78 10.84
CA LEU A 135 -23.05 -21.08 11.29
C LEU A 135 -23.39 -19.89 10.37
N ALA A 136 -22.40 -19.10 9.98
CA ALA A 136 -22.58 -18.00 9.03
C ALA A 136 -23.09 -18.51 7.67
N ARG A 137 -22.55 -19.63 7.17
CA ARG A 137 -22.98 -20.25 5.90
C ARG A 137 -24.44 -20.68 5.95
N LYS A 138 -24.87 -21.36 7.03
CA LYS A 138 -26.28 -21.74 7.24
C LYS A 138 -27.19 -20.50 7.24
N MET A 139 -26.81 -19.45 7.98
CA MET A 139 -27.58 -18.22 8.02
C MET A 139 -27.64 -17.48 6.67
N ILE A 140 -26.60 -17.56 5.83
CA ILE A 140 -26.63 -17.01 4.46
C ILE A 140 -27.67 -17.76 3.61
N VAL A 141 -27.69 -19.09 3.68
CA VAL A 141 -28.65 -19.93 2.96
C VAL A 141 -30.09 -19.65 3.43
N ASP A 142 -30.27 -19.44 4.73
CA ASP A 142 -31.54 -19.07 5.35
C ASP A 142 -31.97 -17.62 5.06
N GLY A 143 -31.12 -16.81 4.41
CA GLY A 143 -31.46 -15.44 3.97
C GLY A 143 -31.29 -14.35 5.04
N PHE A 144 -30.56 -14.59 6.12
CA PHE A 144 -30.31 -13.58 7.15
C PHE A 144 -29.46 -12.41 6.62
N SER A 145 -29.72 -11.21 7.14
CA SER A 145 -28.93 -10.02 6.84
C SER A 145 -27.56 -10.04 7.54
N ASN A 146 -26.57 -9.32 7.01
CA ASN A 146 -25.22 -9.23 7.61
C ASN A 146 -25.25 -8.79 9.08
N GLY A 147 -26.16 -7.87 9.43
CA GLY A 147 -26.30 -7.36 10.79
C GLY A 147 -26.84 -8.41 11.76
N GLU A 148 -27.74 -9.28 11.31
CA GLU A 148 -28.26 -10.38 12.13
C GLU A 148 -27.22 -11.47 12.34
N ILE A 149 -26.47 -11.80 11.27
CA ILE A 149 -25.36 -12.76 11.35
C ILE A 149 -24.29 -12.25 12.33
N ALA A 150 -23.88 -10.98 12.22
CA ALA A 150 -22.91 -10.38 13.14
C ALA A 150 -23.39 -10.39 14.60
N LYS A 151 -24.66 -10.04 14.85
CA LYS A 151 -25.26 -10.09 16.20
C LYS A 151 -25.27 -11.51 16.76
N LYS A 152 -25.59 -12.51 15.94
CA LYS A 152 -25.71 -13.91 16.37
C LYS A 152 -24.33 -14.55 16.63
N LEU A 153 -23.31 -14.14 15.88
CA LEU A 153 -21.92 -14.53 16.11
C LEU A 153 -21.23 -13.74 17.24
N GLY A 154 -21.87 -12.69 17.77
CA GLY A 154 -21.24 -11.83 18.79
C GLY A 154 -20.03 -11.06 18.28
N ARG A 155 -19.96 -10.79 16.98
CA ARG A 155 -18.83 -10.12 16.31
C ARG A 155 -19.24 -8.76 15.76
N HIS A 156 -18.24 -7.89 15.53
CA HIS A 156 -18.48 -6.58 14.95
C HIS A 156 -18.90 -6.68 13.47
N ALA A 157 -19.91 -5.91 13.06
CA ALA A 157 -20.46 -5.97 11.70
C ALA A 157 -19.41 -5.74 10.59
N GLY A 158 -18.47 -4.81 10.82
CA GLY A 158 -17.37 -4.55 9.88
C GLY A 158 -16.46 -5.76 9.65
N ALA A 159 -16.16 -6.53 10.71
CA ALA A 159 -15.33 -7.73 10.60
C ALA A 159 -16.07 -8.87 9.90
N CYS A 160 -17.41 -8.94 10.03
CA CYS A 160 -18.22 -9.93 9.33
C CYS A 160 -18.35 -9.65 7.83
N ASN A 161 -18.33 -8.39 7.38
CA ASN A 161 -18.59 -8.07 5.97
C ASN A 161 -17.61 -8.73 4.98
N PHE A 162 -16.30 -8.73 5.29
CA PHE A 162 -15.30 -9.37 4.43
C PHE A 162 -15.51 -10.87 4.33
N MET A 163 -15.70 -11.53 5.47
CA MET A 163 -15.89 -12.98 5.53
C MET A 163 -17.22 -13.41 4.89
N LEU A 164 -18.30 -12.67 5.13
CA LEU A 164 -19.61 -12.96 4.54
C LEU A 164 -19.64 -12.79 3.02
N LYS A 165 -18.75 -11.95 2.46
CA LYS A 165 -18.57 -11.84 1.00
C LYS A 165 -17.99 -13.14 0.44
N GLU A 166 -16.90 -13.62 1.02
CA GLU A 166 -16.24 -14.88 0.63
C GLU A 166 -17.20 -16.09 0.72
N LEU A 167 -17.94 -16.21 1.84
CA LEU A 167 -18.92 -17.28 1.98
C LEU A 167 -20.07 -17.21 0.97
N ARG A 168 -20.51 -16.01 0.58
CA ARG A 168 -21.57 -15.87 -0.44
C ARG A 168 -21.09 -16.33 -1.80
N GLU A 169 -19.83 -16.05 -2.15
CA GLU A 169 -19.24 -16.52 -3.40
C GLU A 169 -19.16 -18.05 -3.43
N LEU A 170 -18.77 -18.68 -2.32
CA LEU A 170 -18.77 -20.14 -2.17
C LEU A 170 -20.18 -20.75 -2.26
N VAL A 171 -21.16 -20.18 -1.54
CA VAL A 171 -22.55 -20.67 -1.57
C VAL A 171 -23.20 -20.45 -2.94
N ALA A 172 -22.85 -19.38 -3.65
CA ALA A 172 -23.33 -19.12 -5.00
C ALA A 172 -22.79 -20.14 -6.01
N GLY A 173 -21.55 -20.61 -5.84
CA GLY A 173 -20.94 -21.66 -6.65
C GLY A 173 -21.61 -23.03 -6.47
N ASP A 174 -21.99 -23.37 -5.24
CA ASP A 174 -22.60 -24.67 -4.92
C ASP A 174 -24.10 -24.75 -5.22
N ARG A 175 -24.77 -23.62 -5.51
CA ARG A 175 -26.20 -23.64 -5.79
C ARG A 175 -26.40 -24.26 -7.19
N PRO A 176 -27.02 -25.45 -7.32
CA PRO A 176 -27.35 -25.99 -8.62
C PRO A 176 -28.21 -24.94 -9.31
N VAL A 177 -27.78 -24.49 -10.48
CA VAL A 177 -28.47 -23.49 -11.28
C VAL A 177 -29.84 -24.07 -11.59
N ALA A 178 -30.84 -23.75 -10.77
CA ALA A 178 -32.21 -24.10 -11.05
C ALA A 178 -32.51 -23.58 -12.45
N PRO A 179 -33.02 -24.42 -13.38
CA PRO A 179 -33.24 -24.03 -14.75
C PRO A 179 -34.08 -22.75 -14.73
N LYS A 180 -33.49 -21.65 -15.21
CA LYS A 180 -34.16 -20.35 -15.27
C LYS A 180 -35.52 -20.58 -15.93
N PRO A 181 -36.64 -20.15 -15.32
CA PRO A 181 -37.93 -20.25 -15.98
C PRO A 181 -37.79 -19.52 -17.31
N VAL A 182 -37.97 -20.28 -18.40
CA VAL A 182 -37.96 -19.76 -19.76
C VAL A 182 -39.18 -18.86 -19.87
N VAL A 183 -39.02 -17.59 -19.50
CA VAL A 183 -39.99 -16.55 -19.82
C VAL A 183 -39.97 -16.47 -21.34
N LYS A 184 -41.01 -17.04 -21.96
CA LYS A 184 -41.28 -16.94 -23.40
C LYS A 184 -41.46 -15.47 -23.74
N SER A 185 -40.36 -14.77 -23.97
CA SER A 185 -40.39 -13.43 -24.54
C SER A 185 -40.67 -13.58 -26.03
N SER A 186 -41.96 -13.47 -26.35
CA SER A 186 -42.47 -13.22 -27.68
C SER A 186 -41.99 -11.83 -28.12
N VAL A 187 -40.86 -11.76 -28.80
CA VAL A 187 -40.51 -10.60 -29.62
C VAL A 187 -40.39 -11.08 -31.06
N ALA A 188 -41.27 -10.50 -31.87
CA ALA A 188 -41.42 -10.74 -33.29
C ALA A 188 -40.08 -10.55 -34.04
N ALA A 189 -39.84 -11.49 -34.95
CA ALA A 189 -38.73 -11.48 -35.88
C ALA A 189 -38.80 -10.26 -36.81
N ALA A 190 -37.85 -9.33 -36.66
CA ALA A 190 -37.44 -8.44 -37.73
C ALA A 190 -36.26 -9.10 -38.46
N SER A 191 -36.56 -9.61 -39.65
CA SER A 191 -35.61 -10.13 -40.62
C SER A 191 -34.67 -9.02 -41.09
N ILE A 192 -33.38 -9.10 -40.75
CA ILE A 192 -32.34 -8.27 -41.36
C ILE A 192 -31.47 -9.16 -42.23
N LYS A 193 -31.44 -8.77 -43.51
CA LYS A 193 -30.76 -9.39 -44.63
C LYS A 193 -29.24 -9.34 -44.49
N ALA A 194 -28.64 -10.48 -44.84
CA ALA A 194 -27.42 -10.73 -45.61
C ALA A 194 -26.07 -10.10 -45.17
N PRO A 195 -24.97 -10.87 -45.29
CA PRO A 195 -23.62 -10.41 -44.99
C PRO A 195 -23.07 -9.57 -46.15
N VAL A 196 -22.58 -8.37 -45.83
CA VAL A 196 -21.80 -7.56 -46.77
C VAL A 196 -20.35 -8.02 -46.67
N GLU A 197 -19.85 -8.62 -47.75
CA GLU A 197 -18.43 -8.74 -48.07
C GLU A 197 -17.75 -7.38 -47.93
N VAL A 198 -16.86 -7.27 -46.94
CA VAL A 198 -15.96 -6.12 -46.82
C VAL A 198 -14.76 -6.39 -47.74
N THR A 199 -14.88 -5.85 -48.94
CA THR A 199 -13.81 -5.59 -49.90
C THR A 199 -12.61 -4.89 -49.28
N ASP A 200 -11.43 -5.40 -49.65
CA ASP A 200 -10.17 -4.71 -49.88
C ASP A 200 -9.75 -3.64 -48.88
N ARG A 201 -8.88 -4.08 -47.96
CA ARG A 201 -7.98 -3.26 -47.17
C ARG A 201 -7.01 -2.52 -48.11
N PRO A 202 -7.09 -1.18 -48.26
CA PRO A 202 -6.11 -0.47 -49.05
C PRO A 202 -4.74 -0.53 -48.36
N ALA A 203 -3.71 -0.73 -49.19
CA ALA A 203 -2.31 -0.79 -48.80
C ALA A 203 -1.94 0.36 -47.85
N ALA A 204 -1.24 -0.01 -46.79
CA ALA A 204 -0.68 0.90 -45.80
C ALA A 204 0.12 2.01 -46.50
N LYS A 205 -0.42 3.24 -46.50
CA LYS A 205 0.38 4.43 -46.72
C LYS A 205 1.40 4.48 -45.59
N GLN A 206 2.66 4.37 -45.98
CA GLN A 206 3.82 4.59 -45.13
C GLN A 206 3.63 5.91 -44.38
N LEU A 207 3.58 5.84 -43.06
CA LEU A 207 3.69 7.01 -42.19
C LEU A 207 5.03 7.70 -42.51
N PRO A 208 5.04 9.04 -42.66
CA PRO A 208 6.27 9.77 -42.91
C PRO A 208 7.27 9.50 -41.78
N ALA A 209 8.52 9.33 -42.19
CA ALA A 209 9.67 9.13 -41.33
C ALA A 209 9.60 10.06 -40.12
N ARG A 210 9.79 9.46 -38.93
CA ARG A 210 10.04 10.15 -37.66
C ARG A 210 10.85 11.40 -37.92
N ILE A 211 10.19 12.54 -37.85
CA ILE A 211 10.86 13.80 -37.54
C ILE A 211 11.46 13.53 -36.16
N ALA A 212 12.78 13.34 -36.11
CA ALA A 212 13.53 13.43 -34.89
C ALA A 212 13.27 14.83 -34.36
N ALA A 213 12.24 14.93 -33.50
CA ALA A 213 11.93 16.13 -32.77
C ALA A 213 13.21 16.49 -32.02
N GLU A 214 13.80 17.59 -32.47
CA GLU A 214 14.89 18.30 -31.84
C GLU A 214 14.57 18.35 -30.35
N VAL A 215 15.30 17.55 -29.57
CA VAL A 215 15.16 17.45 -28.12
C VAL A 215 15.46 18.83 -27.57
N LYS A 216 14.41 19.60 -27.30
CA LYS A 216 14.49 20.90 -26.66
C LYS A 216 14.90 20.64 -25.20
N ALA A 217 16.20 20.46 -24.98
CA ALA A 217 16.78 20.54 -23.64
C ALA A 217 16.57 21.99 -23.16
N PRO A 218 15.70 22.21 -22.16
CA PRO A 218 16.21 22.48 -20.82
C PRO A 218 15.19 22.16 -19.69
N VAL A 219 15.16 20.92 -19.19
CA VAL A 219 14.50 20.64 -17.89
C VAL A 219 15.53 20.47 -16.77
N ALA A 220 16.74 20.01 -17.10
CA ALA A 220 17.80 19.69 -16.14
C ALA A 220 18.26 20.87 -15.26
N ALA A 221 18.25 22.11 -15.77
CA ALA A 221 18.69 23.28 -14.99
C ALA A 221 17.70 23.67 -13.86
N THR A 222 16.40 23.42 -14.04
CA THR A 222 15.37 23.75 -13.03
C THR A 222 15.21 22.69 -11.94
N LEU A 223 15.80 21.51 -12.12
CA LEU A 223 15.65 20.40 -11.19
C LEU A 223 16.32 20.69 -9.84
N ALA A 224 17.44 21.40 -9.81
CA ALA A 224 18.17 21.70 -8.58
C ALA A 224 17.38 22.63 -7.63
N GLU A 225 16.57 23.53 -8.18
CA GLU A 225 15.81 24.54 -7.43
C GLU A 225 14.51 23.99 -6.82
N ARG A 226 14.02 22.84 -7.30
CA ARG A 226 12.78 22.24 -6.82
C ARG A 226 12.91 21.62 -5.43
N PRO A 227 11.82 21.59 -4.64
CA PRO A 227 11.78 20.87 -3.38
C PRO A 227 12.19 19.39 -3.56
N TYR A 228 12.91 18.83 -2.58
CA TYR A 228 13.40 17.44 -2.64
C TYR A 228 12.30 16.43 -3.01
N ALA A 229 11.11 16.56 -2.43
CA ALA A 229 9.99 15.67 -2.70
C ALA A 229 9.53 15.68 -4.17
N GLU A 230 9.60 16.82 -4.85
CA GLU A 230 9.29 16.90 -6.28
C GLU A 230 10.39 16.28 -7.12
N ARG A 231 11.66 16.51 -6.76
CA ARG A 231 12.81 15.90 -7.46
C ARG A 231 12.76 14.38 -7.43
N VAL A 232 12.34 13.80 -6.31
CA VAL A 232 12.13 12.35 -6.17
C VAL A 232 11.04 11.86 -7.12
N ILE A 233 9.91 12.58 -7.23
CA ILE A 233 8.83 12.21 -8.16
C ILE A 233 9.30 12.34 -9.61
N ILE A 234 10.00 13.42 -9.97
CA ILE A 234 10.54 13.61 -11.34
C ILE A 234 11.50 12.48 -11.68
N SER A 235 12.47 12.18 -10.80
CA SER A 235 13.41 11.08 -10.99
C SER A 235 12.70 9.72 -11.13
N HIS A 236 11.64 9.50 -10.35
CA HIS A 236 10.84 8.28 -10.42
C HIS A 236 10.11 8.16 -11.77
N LEU A 237 9.46 9.25 -12.22
CA LEU A 237 8.78 9.28 -13.51
C LEU A 237 9.75 9.10 -14.70
N ASP A 238 10.97 9.64 -14.59
CA ASP A 238 12.04 9.42 -15.58
C ASP A 238 12.49 7.96 -15.63
N ALA A 239 12.58 7.30 -14.47
CA ALA A 239 12.90 5.88 -14.38
C ALA A 239 11.77 4.98 -14.92
N VAL A 240 10.51 5.34 -14.67
CA VAL A 240 9.34 4.62 -15.20
C VAL A 240 9.26 4.72 -16.72
N GLY A 241 9.57 5.90 -17.27
CA GLY A 241 9.55 6.15 -18.71
C GLY A 241 8.18 5.96 -19.36
N TYR A 242 8.17 5.96 -20.69
CA TYR A 242 6.98 5.77 -21.52
C TYR A 242 7.15 4.52 -22.39
N ALA A 243 6.22 3.58 -22.28
CA ALA A 243 6.20 2.35 -23.05
C ALA A 243 4.83 2.16 -23.72
N GLY A 244 4.82 1.64 -24.95
CA GLY A 244 3.58 1.48 -25.72
C GLY A 244 2.90 2.83 -26.01
N ASP A 245 1.60 2.90 -25.73
CA ASP A 245 0.76 4.08 -25.98
C ASP A 245 0.68 5.05 -24.77
N TRP A 246 1.57 4.90 -23.79
CA TRP A 246 1.67 5.82 -22.65
C TRP A 246 2.48 7.05 -23.03
N ASN A 247 1.99 8.22 -22.63
CA ASN A 247 2.67 9.50 -22.76
C ASN A 247 2.31 10.39 -21.55
N ALA A 248 2.91 11.59 -21.46
CA ALA A 248 2.67 12.50 -20.34
C ALA A 248 1.21 12.94 -20.22
N GLU A 249 0.52 13.19 -21.34
CA GLU A 249 -0.89 13.62 -21.38
C GLU A 249 -1.82 12.52 -20.85
N ARG A 250 -1.64 11.27 -21.28
CA ARG A 250 -2.42 10.12 -20.81
C ARG A 250 -2.16 9.79 -19.35
N ASP A 251 -0.91 9.87 -18.91
CA ASP A 251 -0.60 9.71 -17.48
C ASP A 251 -1.28 10.80 -16.65
N LEU A 252 -1.28 12.05 -17.12
CA LEU A 252 -1.98 13.15 -16.47
C LEU A 252 -3.48 12.88 -16.39
N GLU A 253 -4.12 12.52 -17.50
CA GLU A 253 -5.57 12.26 -17.56
C GLU A 253 -5.98 11.11 -16.62
N LEU A 254 -5.20 10.01 -16.62
CA LEU A 254 -5.40 8.90 -15.69
C LEU A 254 -5.32 9.35 -14.23
N VAL A 255 -4.26 10.08 -13.86
CA VAL A 255 -4.03 10.50 -12.48
C VAL A 255 -5.08 11.54 -12.03
N GLU A 256 -5.45 12.49 -12.88
CA GLU A 256 -6.44 13.52 -12.56
C GLU A 256 -7.83 12.94 -12.30
N GLU A 257 -8.30 12.02 -13.14
CA GLU A 257 -9.61 11.39 -12.95
C GLU A 257 -9.65 10.57 -11.65
N ILE A 258 -8.61 9.78 -11.38
CA ILE A 258 -8.52 9.01 -10.14
C ILE A 258 -8.47 9.95 -8.93
N CYS A 259 -7.70 11.04 -8.98
CA CYS A 259 -7.64 12.04 -7.92
C CYS A 259 -8.94 12.83 -7.74
N ARG A 260 -9.79 12.92 -8.77
CA ARG A 260 -11.15 13.47 -8.67
C ARG A 260 -12.13 12.52 -7.98
N GLY A 261 -11.75 11.26 -7.80
CA GLY A 261 -12.56 10.21 -7.20
C GLY A 261 -13.28 9.31 -8.20
N SER A 262 -12.95 9.43 -9.50
CA SER A 262 -13.47 8.54 -10.54
C SER A 262 -12.99 7.11 -10.29
N ASN A 263 -13.85 6.13 -10.58
CA ASN A 263 -13.48 4.72 -10.45
C ASN A 263 -12.49 4.34 -11.56
N LEU A 264 -11.38 3.68 -11.21
CA LEU A 264 -10.34 3.27 -12.17
C LEU A 264 -10.88 2.50 -13.40
N ALA A 265 -11.91 1.67 -13.24
CA ALA A 265 -12.52 0.93 -14.36
C ALA A 265 -13.27 1.84 -15.34
N VAL A 266 -13.90 2.91 -14.82
CA VAL A 266 -14.56 3.93 -15.65
C VAL A 266 -13.49 4.70 -16.42
N VAL A 267 -12.46 5.17 -15.72
CA VAL A 267 -11.34 5.91 -16.35
C VAL A 267 -10.63 5.07 -17.41
N ALA A 268 -10.38 3.78 -17.14
CA ALA A 268 -9.78 2.88 -18.13
C ALA A 268 -10.64 2.77 -19.41
N THR A 269 -11.97 2.72 -19.25
CA THR A 269 -12.91 2.66 -20.37
C THR A 269 -12.93 3.97 -21.16
N GLU A 270 -12.94 5.12 -20.47
CA GLU A 270 -12.90 6.47 -21.08
C GLU A 270 -11.61 6.71 -21.86
N LEU A 271 -10.47 6.30 -21.30
CA LEU A 271 -9.15 6.38 -21.94
C LEU A 271 -8.93 5.31 -23.03
N GLN A 272 -9.88 4.40 -23.22
CA GLN A 272 -9.80 3.26 -24.14
C GLN A 272 -8.54 2.39 -23.90
N ILE A 273 -8.20 2.17 -22.63
CA ILE A 273 -7.09 1.31 -22.21
C ILE A 273 -7.63 0.10 -21.44
N GLY A 274 -6.92 -1.03 -21.52
CA GLY A 274 -7.28 -2.21 -20.73
C GLY A 274 -7.20 -1.90 -19.23
N PHE A 275 -8.16 -2.38 -18.44
CA PHE A 275 -8.20 -2.16 -16.99
C PHE A 275 -6.90 -2.58 -16.29
N ALA A 276 -6.33 -3.73 -16.67
CA ALA A 276 -5.06 -4.21 -16.12
C ALA A 276 -3.92 -3.22 -16.41
N ALA A 277 -3.82 -2.71 -17.65
CA ALA A 277 -2.80 -1.73 -18.02
C ALA A 277 -2.97 -0.41 -17.26
N ALA A 278 -4.21 0.06 -17.06
CA ALA A 278 -4.51 1.25 -16.26
C ALA A 278 -4.11 1.05 -14.79
N GLN A 279 -4.40 -0.13 -14.23
CA GLN A 279 -4.04 -0.48 -12.86
C GLN A 279 -2.53 -0.56 -12.66
N ASP A 280 -1.83 -1.23 -13.56
CA ASP A 280 -0.38 -1.36 -13.52
C ASP A 280 0.28 0.01 -13.67
N ARG A 281 -0.21 0.84 -14.60
CA ARG A 281 0.29 2.21 -14.77
C ARG A 281 0.04 3.06 -13.54
N TRP A 282 -1.15 3.02 -12.95
CA TRP A 282 -1.44 3.76 -11.71
C TRP A 282 -0.52 3.36 -10.56
N ARG A 283 -0.25 2.06 -10.39
CA ARG A 283 0.70 1.56 -9.37
C ARG A 283 2.12 2.04 -9.63
N LEU A 284 2.54 2.07 -10.90
CA LEU A 284 3.85 2.58 -11.28
C LEU A 284 3.97 4.09 -11.04
N LEU A 285 2.95 4.89 -11.35
CA LEU A 285 3.00 6.34 -11.18
C LEU A 285 2.90 6.78 -9.70
N ASN A 286 2.01 6.15 -8.93
CA ASN A 286 1.74 6.52 -7.55
C ASN A 286 2.56 5.67 -6.57
N SER A 287 3.84 6.00 -6.41
CA SER A 287 4.76 5.26 -5.54
C SER A 287 4.44 5.35 -4.05
N ASN A 288 3.62 6.34 -3.63
CA ASN A 288 3.19 6.50 -2.24
C ASN A 288 1.66 6.47 -2.11
N VAL A 289 1.08 5.28 -2.23
CA VAL A 289 -0.38 5.07 -2.17
C VAL A 289 -0.95 5.53 -0.82
N GLY A 290 -1.89 6.47 -0.86
CA GLY A 290 -2.58 7.00 0.33
C GLY A 290 -2.07 8.36 0.81
N ASP A 291 -0.94 8.85 0.28
CA ASP A 291 -0.44 10.20 0.59
C ASP A 291 -1.05 11.24 -0.37
N LEU A 292 -1.99 12.04 0.17
CA LEU A 292 -2.65 13.13 -0.57
C LEU A 292 -1.68 14.23 -1.04
N GLN A 293 -0.60 14.48 -0.30
CA GLN A 293 0.39 15.50 -0.69
C GLN A 293 1.26 15.01 -1.84
N HIS A 294 1.61 13.72 -1.83
CA HIS A 294 2.29 13.07 -2.96
C HIS A 294 1.43 13.14 -4.23
N GLN A 295 0.14 12.79 -4.15
CA GLN A 295 -0.78 12.85 -5.30
C GLN A 295 -0.90 14.27 -5.88
N LYS A 296 -1.00 15.30 -5.03
CA LYS A 296 -1.04 16.71 -5.50
C LYS A 296 0.22 17.11 -6.26
N ARG A 297 1.40 16.72 -5.75
CA ARG A 297 2.69 17.00 -6.42
C ARG A 297 2.81 16.22 -7.73
N LEU A 298 2.38 14.95 -7.74
CA LEU A 298 2.36 14.12 -8.94
C LEU A 298 1.54 14.77 -10.05
N VAL A 299 0.32 15.25 -9.76
CA VAL A 299 -0.52 15.98 -10.73
C VAL A 299 0.18 17.24 -11.24
N ALA A 300 0.78 18.04 -10.35
CA ALA A 300 1.48 19.26 -10.74
C ALA A 300 2.66 18.98 -11.70
N ILE A 301 3.48 17.97 -11.39
CA ILE A 301 4.61 17.57 -12.23
C ILE A 301 4.14 17.01 -13.58
N LEU A 302 3.07 16.20 -13.60
CA LEU A 302 2.51 15.67 -14.83
C LEU A 302 1.92 16.76 -15.72
N LYS A 303 1.31 17.81 -15.14
CA LYS A 303 0.88 19.00 -15.90
C LYS A 303 2.04 19.70 -16.58
N GLU A 304 3.13 19.89 -15.86
CA GLU A 304 4.32 20.52 -16.44
C GLU A 304 4.90 19.67 -17.57
N ARG A 305 4.94 18.33 -17.41
CA ARG A 305 5.41 17.42 -18.46
C ARG A 305 4.49 17.37 -19.68
N ALA A 306 3.17 17.41 -19.49
CA ALA A 306 2.20 17.39 -20.59
C ALA A 306 2.21 18.69 -21.40
N ASN A 307 2.67 19.81 -20.81
CA ASN A 307 2.77 21.11 -21.48
C ASN A 307 4.15 21.39 -22.10
N ALA A 308 5.13 20.49 -21.93
CA ALA A 308 6.51 20.65 -22.39
C ALA A 308 6.72 20.07 -23.80
#